data_AF-A0A7S0D2X8-F1
#
_entry.id   AF-A0A7S0D2X8-F1
#
_cell.length_a   1.000
_cell.length_b   1.000
_cell.length_c   1.000
_cell.angle_alpha   90.00
_cell.angle_beta   90.00
_cell.angle_gamma   90.00
#
_symmetry.space_group_name_H-M   'P 1'
#
loop_
_entity.id
_entity.type
_entity.pdbx_description
1 polymer ?
#
loop_
_entity_poly.entity_id
_entity_poly.type
_entity_poly.pdbx_seq_one_letter_code
_entity_poly.pdbx_strand_id
1 'polypeptide(L)'
;MYRGPMDASLRADQLKSVKSYLDFLEHLLSDPKAPGADTPAADGPFCAGSKPSLGDLVAYPTFVFIDYMLPKKFGWKDVFETRPGLARWWDAMNHWEPASRVGDEVTEALISWDNDGRWERVGIEEQVKTSTNLQWSFD
;
A
#
# COMPACT_ATOMS: atom_id res chain seq x y z
N MET A 1 -17.33 13.25 4.09
CA MET A 1 -17.15 14.59 3.50
C MET A 1 -16.51 14.42 2.13
N TYR A 2 -17.25 14.65 1.04
CA TYR A 2 -16.70 14.63 -0.32
C TYR A 2 -15.89 15.91 -0.51
N ARG A 3 -14.57 15.79 -0.58
CA ARG A 3 -13.68 16.84 -1.10
C ARG A 3 -13.64 16.58 -2.60
N GLY A 4 -13.98 17.56 -3.43
CA GLY A 4 -14.06 17.39 -4.89
C GLY A 4 -12.80 16.80 -5.54
N PRO A 5 -12.77 16.63 -6.87
CA PRO A 5 -11.64 16.01 -7.56
C PRO A 5 -10.31 16.67 -7.16
N MET A 6 -9.37 15.85 -6.69
CA MET A 6 -8.03 16.27 -6.31
C MET A 6 -7.27 16.79 -7.53
N ASP A 7 -6.41 17.79 -7.38
CA ASP A 7 -5.53 18.23 -8.47
C ASP A 7 -4.58 17.11 -8.93
N ALA A 8 -4.32 17.01 -10.24
CA ALA A 8 -3.50 15.94 -10.82
C ALA A 8 -2.03 16.04 -10.41
N SER A 9 -1.48 17.26 -10.29
CA SER A 9 -0.10 17.46 -9.82
C SER A 9 0.03 17.08 -8.35
N LEU A 10 -0.92 17.49 -7.51
CA LEU A 10 -0.96 17.10 -6.11
C LEU A 10 -1.04 15.57 -5.96
N ARG A 11 -1.85 14.90 -6.78
CA ARG A 11 -1.93 13.43 -6.78
C ARG A 11 -0.59 12.80 -7.15
N ALA A 12 0.09 13.32 -8.18
CA ALA A 12 1.39 12.81 -8.58
C ALA A 12 2.42 12.94 -7.44
N ASP A 13 2.43 14.06 -6.71
CA ASP A 13 3.32 14.26 -5.57
C ASP A 13 2.98 13.36 -4.37
N GLN A 14 1.69 13.08 -4.16
CA GLN A 14 1.26 12.10 -3.16
C GLN A 14 1.68 10.67 -3.53
N LEU A 15 1.58 10.28 -4.80
CA LEU A 15 2.06 8.98 -5.28
C LEU A 15 3.58 8.83 -5.10
N LYS A 16 4.36 9.88 -5.36
CA LYS A 16 5.81 9.89 -5.03
C LYS A 16 6.04 9.68 -3.54
N SER A 17 5.24 10.32 -2.69
CA SER A 17 5.33 10.15 -1.23
C SER A 17 5.01 8.71 -0.81
N VAL A 18 3.99 8.08 -1.42
CA VAL A 18 3.68 6.66 -1.21
C VAL A 18 4.89 5.79 -1.57
N LYS A 19 5.54 6.02 -2.72
CA LYS A 19 6.78 5.31 -3.08
C LYS A 19 7.84 5.45 -1.98
N SER A 20 8.12 6.67 -1.54
CA SER A 20 9.12 6.91 -0.49
C SER A 20 8.80 6.20 0.82
N TYR A 21 7.52 6.13 1.21
CA TYR A 21 7.10 5.39 2.41
C TYR A 21 7.24 3.88 2.23
N LEU A 22 6.91 3.33 1.07
CA LEU A 22 7.12 1.92 0.77
C LEU A 22 8.62 1.56 0.81
N ASP A 23 9.48 2.42 0.27
CA ASP A 23 10.94 2.22 0.31
C ASP A 23 11.49 2.32 1.74
N PHE A 24 10.96 3.21 2.57
CA PHE A 24 11.31 3.30 3.98
C PHE A 24 10.87 2.05 4.78
N LEU A 25 9.65 1.57 4.56
CA LEU A 25 9.14 0.36 5.22
C LEU A 25 9.91 -0.89 4.78
N GLU A 26 10.28 -0.98 3.50
CA GLU A 26 11.19 -2.02 3.01
C GLU A 26 12.53 -1.98 3.75
N HIS A 27 13.13 -0.80 3.90
CA HIS A 27 14.36 -0.66 4.65
C HIS A 27 14.20 -1.12 6.11
N LEU A 28 13.11 -0.72 6.77
CA LEU A 28 12.79 -1.13 8.15
C LEU A 28 12.65 -2.65 8.30
N LEU A 29 11.96 -3.31 7.36
CA LEU A 29 11.67 -4.75 7.40
C LEU A 29 12.80 -5.64 6.88
N SER A 30 13.79 -5.04 6.21
CA SER A 30 14.96 -5.73 5.68
C SER A 30 16.25 -5.47 6.47
N ASP A 31 16.30 -4.44 7.32
CA ASP A 31 17.49 -4.13 8.13
C ASP A 31 17.46 -4.86 9.49
N PRO A 32 18.37 -5.83 9.73
CA PRO A 32 18.47 -6.51 11.03
C PRO A 32 18.88 -5.61 12.20
N LYS A 33 19.27 -4.34 11.95
CA LYS A 33 19.76 -3.36 12.93
C LYS A 33 18.94 -2.06 12.99
N ALA A 34 17.72 -2.03 12.46
CA ALA A 34 16.91 -0.81 12.45
C ALA A 34 16.72 -0.19 13.87
N PRO A 35 16.74 1.14 14.03
CA PRO A 35 16.74 1.81 15.33
C PRO A 35 15.44 1.58 16.13
N GLY A 36 15.57 1.25 17.42
CA GLY A 36 14.48 0.82 18.31
C GLY A 36 14.49 -0.69 18.62
N ALA A 37 15.37 -1.43 17.96
CA ALA A 37 15.61 -2.86 18.14
C ALA A 37 16.65 -3.13 19.25
N ASP A 38 16.23 -3.21 20.51
CA ASP A 38 16.93 -4.03 21.51
C ASP A 38 16.71 -5.54 21.27
N THR A 39 15.93 -5.87 20.23
CA THR A 39 15.72 -7.21 19.67
C THR A 39 15.90 -7.11 18.17
N PRO A 40 16.79 -7.91 17.57
CA PRO A 40 17.07 -7.81 16.15
C PRO A 40 15.77 -7.97 15.36
N ALA A 41 15.54 -7.12 14.36
CA ALA A 41 14.46 -7.28 13.37
C ALA A 41 14.55 -8.64 12.62
N ALA A 42 15.58 -9.45 12.91
CA ALA A 42 15.81 -10.79 12.40
C ALA A 42 14.82 -11.86 12.92
N ASP A 43 14.04 -11.61 13.96
CA ASP A 43 13.26 -12.69 14.59
C ASP A 43 11.86 -12.92 13.99
N GLY A 44 11.45 -12.20 12.94
CA GLY A 44 10.23 -12.56 12.22
C GLY A 44 9.70 -11.53 11.21
N PRO A 45 8.52 -11.80 10.60
CA PRO A 45 8.05 -11.06 9.44
C PRO A 45 7.31 -9.75 9.78
N PHE A 46 7.11 -9.42 11.06
CA PHE A 46 6.32 -8.27 11.49
C PHE A 46 7.21 -7.09 11.90
N CYS A 47 6.63 -5.88 11.93
CA CYS A 47 7.35 -4.63 12.24
C CYS A 47 8.11 -4.66 13.57
N ALA A 48 7.65 -5.46 14.55
CA ALA A 48 8.27 -5.61 15.86
C ALA A 48 8.78 -7.04 16.14
N GLY A 49 9.04 -7.85 15.10
CA GLY A 49 9.65 -9.17 15.21
C GLY A 49 8.70 -10.34 14.86
N SER A 50 8.67 -11.37 15.71
CA SER A 50 7.98 -12.65 15.43
C SER A 50 6.47 -12.63 15.54
N LYS A 51 5.88 -11.58 16.15
CA LYS A 51 4.44 -11.46 16.38
C LYS A 51 3.90 -10.15 15.83
N PRO A 52 2.64 -10.11 15.36
CA PRO A 52 1.98 -8.88 14.97
C PRO A 52 1.98 -7.87 16.12
N SER A 53 2.27 -6.63 15.80
CA SER A 53 2.21 -5.49 16.71
C SER A 53 1.09 -4.53 16.30
N LEU A 54 0.86 -3.51 17.13
CA LEU A 54 -0.06 -2.43 16.77
C LEU A 54 0.35 -1.72 15.47
N GLY A 55 1.66 -1.63 15.19
CA GLY A 55 2.16 -1.04 13.95
C GLY A 55 1.66 -1.79 12.71
N ASP A 56 1.72 -3.12 12.75
CA ASP A 56 1.25 -3.99 11.67
C ASP A 56 -0.26 -3.83 11.46
N LEU A 57 -1.04 -3.81 12.55
CA LEU A 57 -2.48 -3.65 12.53
C LEU A 57 -2.94 -2.30 11.94
N VAL A 58 -2.20 -1.23 12.22
CA VAL A 58 -2.50 0.10 11.69
C VAL A 58 -2.11 0.20 10.21
N ALA A 59 -0.99 -0.42 9.81
CA ALA A 59 -0.50 -0.36 8.44
C ALA A 59 -1.34 -1.23 7.49
N TYR A 60 -1.71 -2.44 7.89
CA TYR A 60 -2.26 -3.46 7.01
C TYR A 60 -3.47 -3.03 6.17
N PRO A 61 -4.52 -2.41 6.72
CA PRO A 61 -5.66 -1.97 5.91
C PRO A 61 -5.25 -1.02 4.79
N THR A 62 -4.28 -0.15 5.04
CA THR A 62 -3.74 0.79 4.03
C THR A 62 -3.04 0.03 2.90
N PHE A 63 -2.36 -1.07 3.20
CA PHE A 63 -1.71 -1.90 2.18
C PHE A 63 -2.69 -2.61 1.27
N VAL A 64 -3.89 -2.96 1.76
CA VAL A 64 -4.98 -3.48 0.91
C VAL A 64 -5.38 -2.44 -0.14
N PHE A 65 -5.49 -1.16 0.24
CA PHE A 65 -5.73 -0.08 -0.74
C PHE A 65 -4.58 0.05 -1.74
N ILE A 66 -3.33 -0.04 -1.28
CA ILE A 66 -2.14 0.11 -2.12
C ILE A 66 -2.06 -1.02 -3.16
N ASP A 67 -2.19 -2.28 -2.72
CA ASP A 67 -2.16 -3.47 -3.55
C ASP A 67 -3.31 -3.50 -4.58
N TYR A 68 -4.50 -3.04 -4.18
CA TYR A 68 -5.64 -2.99 -5.07
C TYR A 68 -5.57 -1.81 -6.06
N MET A 69 -5.31 -0.60 -5.57
CA MET A 69 -5.51 0.63 -6.35
C MET A 69 -4.32 0.97 -7.23
N LEU A 70 -3.08 0.83 -6.74
CA LEU A 70 -1.91 1.29 -7.51
C LEU A 70 -1.74 0.53 -8.82
N PRO A 71 -1.87 -0.81 -8.85
CA PRO A 71 -1.82 -1.54 -10.11
C PRO A 71 -3.00 -1.25 -11.02
N LYS A 72 -4.22 -1.34 -10.49
CA LYS A 72 -5.44 -1.25 -11.31
C LYS A 72 -5.71 0.15 -11.87
N LYS A 73 -5.33 1.20 -11.14
CA LYS A 73 -5.69 2.59 -11.48
C LYS A 73 -4.51 3.44 -11.90
N PHE A 74 -3.30 3.13 -11.43
CA PHE A 74 -2.11 3.95 -11.70
C PHE A 74 -1.02 3.22 -12.49
N GLY A 75 -1.26 1.96 -12.89
CA GLY A 75 -0.37 1.21 -13.79
C GLY A 75 0.88 0.63 -13.14
N TRP A 76 0.95 0.59 -11.80
CA TRP A 76 2.06 -0.02 -11.08
C TRP A 76 2.06 -1.55 -11.33
N LYS A 77 3.21 -2.18 -11.55
CA LYS A 77 3.30 -3.64 -11.79
C LYS A 77 2.83 -4.43 -10.57
N ASP A 78 3.64 -4.31 -9.53
CA ASP A 78 3.53 -4.97 -8.25
C ASP A 78 4.31 -4.08 -7.27
N VAL A 79 3.66 -3.71 -6.17
CA VAL A 79 4.24 -2.82 -5.16
C VAL A 79 5.30 -3.55 -4.31
N PHE A 80 5.36 -4.88 -4.39
CA PHE A 80 6.27 -5.72 -3.60
C PHE A 80 7.47 -6.27 -4.41
N GLU A 81 7.47 -6.18 -5.74
CA GLU A 81 8.50 -6.78 -6.62
C GLU A 81 9.94 -6.40 -6.22
N THR A 82 10.17 -5.12 -5.90
CA THR A 82 11.49 -4.61 -5.46
C THR A 82 11.60 -4.47 -3.94
N ARG A 83 10.67 -5.05 -3.17
CA ARG A 83 10.52 -4.86 -1.73
C ARG A 83 10.30 -6.20 -1.02
N PRO A 84 11.32 -7.08 -0.98
CA PRO A 84 11.18 -8.43 -0.46
C PRO A 84 10.89 -8.49 1.06
N GLY A 85 11.34 -7.52 1.86
CA GLY A 85 10.96 -7.41 3.27
C GLY A 85 9.48 -7.13 3.45
N LEU A 86 8.98 -6.19 2.66
CA LEU A 86 7.58 -5.83 2.63
C LEU A 86 6.70 -6.96 2.07
N ALA A 87 7.19 -7.68 1.07
CA ALA A 87 6.52 -8.88 0.53
C ALA A 87 6.33 -9.96 1.61
N ARG A 88 7.37 -10.25 2.40
CA ARG A 88 7.29 -11.20 3.53
C ARG A 88 6.30 -10.74 4.60
N TRP A 89 6.31 -9.46 4.92
CA TRP A 89 5.37 -8.88 5.88
C TRP A 89 3.92 -8.99 5.38
N TRP A 90 3.69 -8.65 4.11
CA TRP A 90 2.37 -8.73 3.48
C TRP A 90 1.83 -10.16 3.50
N ASP A 91 2.66 -11.13 3.11
CA ASP A 91 2.31 -12.55 3.17
C ASP A 91 1.97 -13.01 4.60
N ALA A 92 2.77 -12.62 5.59
CA ALA A 92 2.53 -12.98 6.99
C ALA A 92 1.22 -12.37 7.53
N MET A 93 0.89 -11.14 7.15
CA MET A 93 -0.37 -10.51 7.55
C MET A 93 -1.58 -11.17 6.90
N ASN A 94 -1.50 -11.54 5.62
CA ASN A 94 -2.58 -12.27 4.93
C ASN A 94 -2.81 -13.69 5.49
N HIS A 95 -1.78 -14.31 6.08
CA HIS A 95 -1.92 -15.61 6.74
C HIS A 95 -2.38 -15.51 8.21
N TRP A 96 -2.44 -14.30 8.78
CA TRP A 96 -2.94 -14.10 10.14
C TRP A 96 -4.44 -13.79 10.13
N GLU A 97 -5.26 -14.73 10.63
CA GLU A 97 -6.73 -14.69 10.52
C GLU A 97 -7.38 -13.33 10.88
N PRO A 98 -7.00 -12.64 11.97
CA PRO A 98 -7.59 -11.35 12.30
C PRO A 98 -7.32 -10.27 11.24
N ALA A 99 -6.12 -10.26 10.66
CA ALA A 99 -5.79 -9.31 9.61
C ALA A 99 -6.46 -9.70 8.29
N SER A 100 -6.39 -10.96 7.88
CA SER A 100 -7.02 -11.45 6.64
C SER A 100 -8.49 -11.06 6.53
N ARG A 101 -9.25 -11.16 7.63
CA ARG A 101 -10.67 -10.75 7.64
C ARG A 101 -10.88 -9.27 7.38
N VAL A 102 -10.04 -8.42 7.95
CA VAL A 102 -10.05 -6.97 7.66
C VAL A 102 -9.66 -6.73 6.19
N GLY A 103 -8.73 -7.53 5.67
CA GLY A 103 -8.34 -7.52 4.25
C GLY A 103 -9.51 -7.82 3.32
N ASP A 104 -10.30 -8.84 3.64
CA ASP A 104 -11.51 -9.21 2.89
C ASP A 104 -12.54 -8.08 2.91
N GLU A 105 -12.87 -7.53 4.09
CA GLU A 105 -13.82 -6.42 4.25
C GLU A 105 -13.43 -5.18 3.43
N VAL A 106 -12.15 -4.80 3.48
CA VAL A 106 -11.63 -3.65 2.72
C VAL A 106 -11.66 -3.93 1.22
N THR A 107 -11.31 -5.15 0.81
CA THR A 107 -11.33 -5.57 -0.60
C THR A 107 -12.74 -5.58 -1.16
N GLU A 108 -13.72 -6.10 -0.43
CA GLU A 108 -15.14 -6.07 -0.81
C GLU A 108 -15.63 -4.63 -1.02
N ALA A 109 -15.29 -3.72 -0.10
CA ALA A 109 -15.62 -2.31 -0.24
C ALA A 109 -14.98 -1.69 -1.49
N LEU A 110 -13.72 -2.02 -1.80
CA LEU A 110 -13.02 -1.55 -3.00
C LEU A 110 -13.65 -2.07 -4.30
N ILE A 111 -14.07 -3.34 -4.32
CA ILE A 111 -14.80 -3.92 -5.44
C ILE A 111 -16.15 -3.23 -5.63
N SER A 112 -16.89 -2.98 -4.55
CA SER A 112 -18.14 -2.20 -4.63
C SER A 112 -17.90 -0.81 -5.20
N TRP A 113 -16.82 -0.14 -4.80
CA TRP A 113 -16.48 1.18 -5.33
C TRP A 113 -16.13 1.16 -6.82
N ASP A 114 -15.46 0.11 -7.30
CA ASP A 114 -15.25 -0.12 -8.72
C ASP A 114 -16.57 -0.27 -9.46
N ASN A 115 -17.44 -1.16 -8.98
CA ASN A 115 -18.74 -1.45 -9.60
C ASN A 115 -19.65 -0.22 -9.62
N ASP A 116 -19.55 0.65 -8.62
CA ASP A 116 -20.35 1.88 -8.50
C ASP A 116 -19.76 3.07 -9.28
N GLY A 117 -18.71 2.85 -10.10
CA GLY A 117 -18.08 3.90 -10.91
C GLY A 117 -17.43 5.01 -10.07
N ARG A 118 -17.02 4.71 -8.83
CA ARG A 118 -16.49 5.72 -7.91
C ARG A 118 -15.29 6.44 -8.48
N TRP A 119 -14.39 5.72 -9.15
CA TRP A 119 -13.11 6.24 -9.63
C TRP A 119 -13.25 7.26 -10.77
N GLU A 120 -14.22 7.02 -11.66
CA GLU A 120 -14.66 8.00 -12.65
C GLU A 120 -15.23 9.26 -11.95
N ARG A 121 -16.15 9.07 -11.00
CA ARG A 121 -16.79 10.17 -10.27
C ARG A 121 -15.81 11.04 -9.48
N VAL A 122 -14.73 10.46 -8.93
CA VAL A 122 -13.67 11.23 -8.24
C VAL A 122 -12.55 11.72 -9.18
N GLY A 123 -12.70 11.50 -10.49
CA GLY A 123 -11.80 12.02 -11.53
C GLY A 123 -10.47 11.27 -11.67
N ILE A 124 -10.30 10.09 -11.08
CA ILE A 124 -9.04 9.33 -11.19
C ILE A 124 -8.82 8.85 -12.62
N GLU A 125 -9.84 8.25 -13.23
CA GLU A 125 -9.69 7.67 -14.57
C GLU A 125 -9.38 8.73 -15.63
N GLU A 126 -10.03 9.88 -15.54
CA GLU A 126 -9.77 11.01 -16.44
C GLU A 126 -8.36 11.57 -16.24
N GLN A 127 -7.91 11.71 -14.98
CA GLN A 127 -6.57 12.20 -14.67
C GLN A 127 -5.49 11.25 -15.19
N VAL A 128 -5.65 9.95 -15.03
CA VAL A 128 -4.70 8.96 -15.52
C VAL A 128 -4.63 8.94 -17.05
N LYS A 129 -5.75 9.18 -17.74
CA LYS A 129 -5.77 9.29 -19.22
C LYS A 129 -5.07 10.56 -19.72
N THR A 130 -5.23 11.67 -19.02
CA THR A 130 -4.81 13.01 -19.50
C THR A 130 -3.47 13.49 -18.96
N SER A 131 -2.99 12.89 -17.85
CA SER A 131 -1.80 13.35 -17.14
C SER A 131 -0.69 12.29 -17.22
N THR A 132 0.32 12.54 -18.05
CA THR A 132 1.45 11.62 -18.25
C THR A 132 2.27 11.38 -16.99
N ASN A 133 2.29 12.33 -16.04
CA ASN A 133 2.95 12.20 -14.74
C ASN A 133 2.22 11.28 -13.73
N LEU A 134 1.02 10.79 -14.08
CA LEU A 134 0.27 9.79 -13.30
C LEU A 134 0.36 8.39 -13.92
N GLN A 135 0.80 8.29 -15.18
CA GLN A 135 1.07 7.02 -15.86
C GLN A 135 2.48 6.55 -15.47
N TRP A 136 2.60 5.94 -14.29
CA TRP A 136 3.87 5.33 -13.87
C TRP A 136 4.01 3.96 -14.53
N SER A 137 4.62 3.93 -15.71
CA SER A 137 5.10 2.70 -16.34
C SER A 137 6.58 2.52 -16.05
N PHE A 138 6.91 1.54 -15.20
CA PHE A 138 8.20 0.84 -15.11
C PHE A 138 9.46 1.69 -15.30
N ASP A 139 9.96 2.27 -14.20
CA ASP A 139 11.41 2.38 -14.02
C ASP A 139 11.89 1.15 -13.24
#